data_AF-A0A0B4FEF1-F1
#
_entry.id   AF-A0A0B4FEF1-F1
#
_cell.length_a   1.000
_cell.length_b   1.000
_cell.length_c   1.000
_cell.angle_alpha   90.00
_cell.angle_beta   90.00
_cell.angle_gamma   90.00
#
_symmetry.space_group_name_H-M   'P 1'
#
loop_
_entity.id
_entity.type
_entity.pdbx_description
1 polymer ?
#
loop_
_entity_poly.entity_id
_entity_poly.type
_entity_poly.pdbx_seq_one_letter_code
_entity_poly.pdbx_strand_id
1 'polypeptide(L)'
;MWLSVLTQFSFYLDGENRSEALHDRFVNHAGRRRLEIAYPYCQTVEQVHVPAMTQRFVDMIREHLVDDTLADWLLPVFSTTLPRDKTVAAAAFLGTMSEYFGYAAILGCSFPSVTLHGERDDWVALLGRMARLAEFDTAGNHMDNEGNGADSESRCRPMVQWSRALTVVVEFMVASFDRPNDERVHDFGDEPATQSAVKLPGVRRLGARELEQLRGHDGPRLKLGGVEFPIINQEEIPSAYTEASITFHLADGKKLATVLTAGFKGARLLDKQGSAV
;
A
#
# COMPACT_ATOMS: atom_id res chain seq x y z
N MET A 1 20.79 12.57 -10.07
CA MET A 1 21.89 11.61 -10.29
C MET A 1 21.53 10.22 -9.80
N TRP A 2 21.43 9.96 -8.49
CA TRP A 2 21.12 8.59 -8.01
C TRP A 2 19.81 8.02 -8.58
N LEU A 3 18.72 8.79 -8.58
CA LEU A 3 17.46 8.37 -9.21
C LEU A 3 17.65 7.93 -10.68
N SER A 4 18.50 8.63 -11.43
CA SER A 4 18.81 8.26 -12.82
C SER A 4 19.57 6.92 -12.89
N VAL A 5 20.51 6.69 -11.97
CA VAL A 5 21.20 5.40 -11.84
C VAL A 5 20.19 4.29 -11.51
N LEU A 6 19.30 4.51 -10.53
CA LEU A 6 18.28 3.55 -10.13
C LEU A 6 17.30 3.23 -11.27
N THR A 7 16.87 4.24 -12.03
CA THR A 7 16.02 4.02 -13.21
C THR A 7 16.73 3.23 -14.31
N GLN A 8 18.02 3.48 -14.56
CA GLN A 8 18.77 2.66 -15.51
C GLN A 8 19.00 1.24 -14.98
N PHE A 9 19.17 1.10 -13.67
CA PHE A 9 19.29 -0.21 -13.02
C PHE A 9 17.98 -1.00 -13.07
N SER A 10 16.81 -0.35 -12.91
CA SER A 10 15.52 -1.00 -13.09
C SER A 10 15.38 -1.57 -14.50
N PHE A 11 15.69 -0.79 -15.54
CA PHE A 11 15.68 -1.27 -16.93
C PHE A 11 16.68 -2.39 -17.19
N TYR A 12 17.80 -2.39 -16.46
CA TYR A 12 18.71 -3.52 -16.50
C TYR A 12 18.04 -4.77 -15.88
N LEU A 13 17.42 -4.68 -14.72
CA LEU A 13 16.72 -5.84 -14.14
C LEU A 13 15.57 -6.34 -15.01
N ASP A 14 14.81 -5.44 -15.62
CA ASP A 14 13.65 -5.74 -16.47
C ASP A 14 14.00 -6.39 -17.82
N GLY A 15 15.29 -6.54 -18.16
CA GLY A 15 15.66 -7.21 -19.41
C GLY A 15 15.70 -8.72 -19.28
N GLU A 16 15.69 -9.36 -20.45
CA GLU A 16 15.54 -10.81 -20.62
C GLU A 16 16.41 -11.65 -19.66
N ASN A 17 15.74 -12.46 -18.84
CA ASN A 17 16.31 -13.40 -17.86
C ASN A 17 17.17 -12.78 -16.73
N ARG A 18 17.22 -11.46 -16.58
CA ARG A 18 18.11 -10.80 -15.61
C ARG A 18 17.53 -10.77 -14.21
N SER A 19 16.23 -10.53 -14.07
CA SER A 19 15.55 -10.62 -12.77
C SER A 19 15.57 -12.06 -12.25
N GLU A 20 15.35 -13.06 -13.10
CA GLU A 20 15.47 -14.47 -12.71
C GLU A 20 16.91 -14.85 -12.32
N ALA A 21 17.92 -14.41 -13.07
CA ALA A 21 19.32 -14.72 -12.76
C ALA A 21 19.83 -14.03 -11.48
N LEU A 22 19.19 -12.94 -11.05
CA LEU A 22 19.56 -12.19 -9.85
C LEU A 22 18.59 -12.41 -8.68
N HIS A 23 17.62 -13.31 -8.82
CA HIS A 23 16.54 -13.54 -7.85
C HIS A 23 17.07 -13.79 -6.43
N ASP A 24 17.96 -14.77 -6.29
CA ASP A 24 18.59 -15.15 -5.02
C ASP A 24 19.54 -14.08 -4.44
N ARG A 25 19.85 -13.03 -5.20
CA ARG A 25 20.63 -11.89 -4.70
C ARG A 25 19.76 -10.78 -4.12
N PHE A 26 18.47 -10.76 -4.46
CA PHE A 26 17.55 -9.72 -4.02
C PHE A 26 16.56 -10.23 -2.98
N VAL A 27 15.92 -11.38 -3.20
CA VAL A 27 14.79 -11.83 -2.37
C VAL A 27 14.94 -13.28 -1.90
N ASN A 28 14.29 -13.61 -0.78
CA ASN A 28 14.37 -14.91 -0.11
C ASN A 28 13.18 -15.84 -0.40
N HIS A 29 12.43 -15.58 -1.47
CA HIS A 29 11.27 -16.38 -1.87
C HIS A 29 11.41 -16.83 -3.32
N ALA A 30 10.60 -17.79 -3.78
CA ALA A 30 10.55 -18.14 -5.19
C ALA A 30 9.54 -17.27 -5.94
N GLY A 31 9.79 -17.02 -7.23
CA GLY A 31 8.87 -16.32 -8.12
C GLY A 31 8.51 -14.91 -7.63
N ARG A 32 7.27 -14.50 -7.92
CA ARG A 32 6.78 -13.16 -7.60
C ARG A 32 5.79 -13.19 -6.43
N ARG A 33 6.06 -12.40 -5.38
CA ARG A 33 5.22 -12.32 -4.18
C ARG A 33 4.26 -11.14 -4.24
N ARG A 34 3.00 -11.32 -3.82
CA ARG A 34 2.02 -10.23 -3.77
C ARG A 34 2.03 -9.55 -2.39
N LEU A 35 2.10 -8.23 -2.39
CA LEU A 35 2.05 -7.36 -1.21
C LEU A 35 0.76 -6.53 -1.27
N GLU A 36 0.04 -6.48 -0.14
CA GLU A 36 -1.25 -5.81 -0.07
C GLU A 36 -1.32 -4.83 1.11
N ILE A 37 -1.83 -3.62 0.85
CA ILE A 37 -2.11 -2.62 1.89
C ILE A 37 -3.61 -2.40 1.96
N ALA A 38 -4.19 -2.51 3.16
CA ALA A 38 -5.59 -2.17 3.40
C ALA A 38 -5.75 -0.69 3.80
N TYR A 39 -6.72 -0.03 3.17
CA TYR A 39 -7.18 1.33 3.46
C TYR A 39 -8.67 1.29 3.82
N PRO A 40 -9.03 0.84 5.03
CA PRO A 40 -10.44 0.63 5.41
C PRO A 40 -11.29 1.91 5.39
N TYR A 41 -10.65 3.08 5.48
CA TYR A 41 -11.31 4.39 5.53
C TYR A 41 -11.26 5.17 4.21
N CYS A 42 -10.60 4.65 3.17
CA CYS A 42 -10.58 5.28 1.85
C CYS A 42 -11.65 4.66 0.96
N GLN A 43 -12.54 5.47 0.40
CA GLN A 43 -13.54 5.06 -0.59
C GLN A 43 -13.02 5.19 -2.02
N THR A 44 -12.17 6.20 -2.28
CA THR A 44 -11.64 6.49 -3.61
C THR A 44 -10.12 6.48 -3.61
N VAL A 45 -9.51 6.47 -4.80
CA VAL A 45 -8.05 6.39 -4.94
C VAL A 45 -7.39 7.72 -4.61
N GLU A 46 -8.07 8.84 -4.87
CA GLU A 46 -7.61 10.21 -4.61
C GLU A 46 -7.40 10.48 -3.11
N GLN A 47 -8.07 9.70 -2.27
CA GLN A 47 -7.96 9.71 -0.82
C GLN A 47 -6.69 9.02 -0.30
N VAL A 48 -6.00 8.26 -1.14
CA VAL A 48 -4.81 7.51 -0.75
C VAL A 48 -3.59 8.43 -0.74
N HIS A 49 -2.98 8.55 0.44
CA HIS A 49 -1.75 9.32 0.60
C HIS A 49 -0.55 8.58 0.01
N VAL A 50 -0.24 8.86 -1.26
CA VAL A 50 0.82 8.19 -2.04
C VAL A 50 2.16 8.08 -1.31
N PRO A 51 2.71 9.13 -0.65
CA PRO A 51 3.97 9.03 0.08
C PRO A 51 3.95 7.94 1.17
N ALA A 52 2.85 7.84 1.92
CA ALA A 52 2.71 6.83 2.96
C ALA A 52 2.54 5.42 2.38
N MET A 53 1.79 5.31 1.27
CA MET A 53 1.61 4.05 0.55
C MET A 53 2.95 3.50 0.04
N THR A 54 3.74 4.34 -0.63
CA THR A 54 5.03 3.92 -1.18
C THR A 54 5.99 3.50 -0.08
N GLN A 55 6.01 4.21 1.05
CA GLN A 55 6.84 3.84 2.19
C GLN A 55 6.42 2.49 2.80
N ARG A 56 5.12 2.26 2.98
CA ARG A 56 4.62 0.96 3.47
C ARG A 56 5.06 -0.21 2.59
N PHE A 57 4.99 -0.06 1.27
CA PHE A 57 5.48 -1.11 0.37
C PHE A 57 6.99 -1.32 0.49
N VAL A 58 7.79 -0.25 0.65
CA VAL A 58 9.23 -0.38 0.92
C VAL A 58 9.47 -1.20 2.19
N ASP A 59 8.74 -0.89 3.27
CA ASP A 59 8.89 -1.59 4.54
C ASP A 59 8.52 -3.08 4.41
N MET A 60 7.43 -3.40 3.70
CA MET A 60 7.03 -4.79 3.40
C MET A 60 8.04 -5.53 2.53
N ILE A 61 8.68 -4.84 1.57
CA ILE A 61 9.74 -5.46 0.74
C ILE A 61 10.95 -5.82 1.59
N ARG A 62 11.35 -4.96 2.55
CA ARG A 62 12.51 -5.21 3.41
C ARG A 62 12.45 -6.55 4.14
N GLU A 63 11.25 -6.96 4.55
CA GLU A 63 11.01 -8.25 5.22
C GLU A 63 11.27 -9.48 4.33
N HIS A 64 11.46 -9.27 3.03
CA HIS A 64 11.63 -10.32 2.03
C HIS A 64 12.96 -10.22 1.27
N LEU A 65 13.79 -9.23 1.60
CA LEU A 65 15.13 -9.14 1.04
C LEU A 65 16.06 -10.17 1.68
N VAL A 66 17.05 -10.62 0.91
CA VAL A 66 18.13 -11.47 1.45
C VAL A 66 19.02 -10.69 2.42
N ASP A 67 19.14 -9.39 2.18
CA ASP A 67 19.92 -8.44 2.98
C ASP A 67 19.10 -7.14 3.12
N ASP A 68 18.82 -6.74 4.36
CA ASP A 68 18.00 -5.57 4.66
C ASP A 68 18.68 -4.25 4.24
N THR A 69 20.01 -4.25 4.15
CA THR A 69 20.80 -3.11 3.67
C THR A 69 20.63 -2.85 2.18
N LEU A 70 20.12 -3.81 1.40
CA LEU A 70 19.83 -3.61 -0.04
C LEU A 70 18.78 -2.53 -0.26
N ALA A 71 17.79 -2.43 0.62
CA ALA A 71 16.81 -1.35 0.55
C ALA A 71 17.46 0.01 0.80
N ASP A 72 18.34 0.12 1.80
CA ASP A 72 19.06 1.37 2.10
C ASP A 72 20.04 1.75 0.98
N TRP A 73 20.69 0.76 0.38
CA TRP A 73 21.55 0.96 -0.77
C TRP A 73 20.78 1.49 -1.98
N LEU A 74 19.60 0.94 -2.28
CA LEU A 74 18.77 1.39 -3.40
C LEU A 74 18.04 2.71 -3.10
N LEU A 75 17.76 3.01 -1.83
CA LEU A 75 17.08 4.22 -1.34
C LEU A 75 18.00 5.13 -0.50
N PRO A 76 19.12 5.63 -1.03
CA PRO A 76 20.02 6.48 -0.27
C PRO A 76 19.39 7.84 0.01
N VAL A 77 19.69 8.36 1.21
CA VAL A 77 19.37 9.73 1.61
C VAL A 77 20.63 10.57 1.53
N PHE A 78 20.63 11.57 0.65
CA PHE A 78 21.70 12.55 0.53
C PHE A 78 21.37 13.81 1.34
N SER A 79 22.37 14.64 1.64
CA SER A 79 22.19 15.89 2.39
C SER A 79 21.23 16.88 1.74
N THR A 80 20.97 16.74 0.44
CA THR A 80 20.05 17.59 -0.34
C THR A 80 18.70 16.92 -0.63
N THR A 81 18.45 15.71 -0.11
CA THR A 81 17.20 14.98 -0.32
C THR A 81 16.04 15.64 0.43
N LEU A 82 15.01 16.07 -0.30
CA LEU A 82 13.79 16.65 0.26
C LEU A 82 12.70 15.57 0.45
N PRO A 83 11.66 15.83 1.27
CA PRO A 83 10.57 14.88 1.49
C PRO A 83 9.90 14.37 0.20
N ARG A 84 9.70 15.25 -0.80
CA ARG A 84 9.16 14.84 -2.10
C ARG A 84 10.09 13.89 -2.85
N ASP A 85 11.40 14.06 -2.71
CA ASP A 85 12.40 13.26 -3.42
C ASP A 85 12.42 11.83 -2.84
N LYS A 86 12.12 11.68 -1.54
CA LYS A 86 11.94 10.37 -0.90
C LYS A 86 10.78 9.60 -1.51
N THR A 87 9.64 10.24 -1.76
CA THR A 87 8.50 9.59 -2.43
C THR A 87 8.86 9.15 -3.85
N VAL A 88 9.60 9.97 -4.60
CA VAL A 88 10.06 9.60 -5.95
C VAL A 88 11.03 8.44 -5.90
N ALA A 89 11.97 8.44 -4.96
CA ALA A 89 12.91 7.34 -4.75
C ALA A 89 12.19 6.05 -4.36
N ALA A 90 11.24 6.10 -3.42
CA ALA A 90 10.43 4.96 -3.02
C ALA A 90 9.64 4.41 -4.21
N ALA A 91 8.98 5.26 -4.98
CA ALA A 91 8.26 4.83 -6.19
C ALA A 91 9.20 4.19 -7.22
N ALA A 92 10.42 4.73 -7.40
CA ALA A 92 11.39 4.16 -8.31
C ALA A 92 11.96 2.81 -7.84
N PHE A 93 12.13 2.65 -6.53
CA PHE A 93 12.46 1.38 -5.91
C PHE A 93 11.36 0.34 -6.13
N LEU A 94 10.09 0.70 -5.96
CA LEU A 94 8.98 -0.23 -6.25
C LEU A 94 8.97 -0.71 -7.70
N GLY A 95 9.29 0.18 -8.65
CA GLY A 95 9.44 -0.17 -10.06
C GLY A 95 10.62 -1.12 -10.29
N THR A 96 11.77 -0.84 -9.66
CA THR A 96 12.96 -1.70 -9.69
C THR A 96 12.69 -3.10 -9.15
N MET A 97 11.83 -3.21 -8.13
CA MET A 97 11.50 -4.48 -7.46
C MET A 97 10.27 -5.17 -8.08
N SER A 98 9.71 -4.63 -9.17
CA SER A 98 8.41 -5.06 -9.70
C SER A 98 8.40 -6.46 -10.31
N GLU A 99 9.54 -6.98 -10.75
CA GLU A 99 9.66 -8.39 -11.19
C GLU A 99 9.56 -9.38 -10.03
N TYR A 100 9.98 -8.98 -8.83
CA TYR A 100 9.94 -9.81 -7.61
C TYR A 100 8.65 -9.64 -6.81
N PHE A 101 7.99 -8.48 -6.92
CA PHE A 101 6.79 -8.16 -6.14
C PHE A 101 5.62 -7.66 -6.98
N GLY A 102 4.41 -8.09 -6.63
CA GLY A 102 3.15 -7.53 -7.12
C GLY A 102 2.50 -6.67 -6.05
N TYR A 103 1.96 -5.50 -6.41
CA TYR A 103 1.43 -4.53 -5.45
C TYR A 103 -0.09 -4.40 -5.56
N ALA A 104 -0.78 -4.43 -4.44
CA ALA A 104 -2.21 -4.15 -4.37
C ALA A 104 -2.57 -3.25 -3.18
N ALA A 105 -3.59 -2.43 -3.38
CA ALA A 105 -4.21 -1.65 -2.32
C ALA A 105 -5.70 -2.00 -2.26
N ILE A 106 -6.21 -2.29 -1.07
CA ILE A 106 -7.62 -2.66 -0.85
C ILE A 106 -8.29 -1.46 -0.20
N LEU A 107 -9.27 -0.89 -0.89
CA LEU A 107 -10.07 0.22 -0.39
C LEU A 107 -11.28 -0.34 0.37
N GLY A 108 -11.54 0.23 1.54
CA GLY A 108 -12.67 -0.14 2.37
C GLY A 108 -13.95 0.57 1.96
N CYS A 109 -15.07 -0.04 2.31
CA CYS A 109 -16.38 0.60 2.28
C CYS A 109 -16.47 1.49 3.53
N SER A 110 -16.12 2.78 3.44
CA SER A 110 -16.51 3.69 4.53
C SER A 110 -18.01 3.97 4.41
N PHE A 111 -18.74 3.95 5.52
CA PHE A 111 -20.06 4.55 5.59
C PHE A 111 -19.87 5.96 6.13
N PRO A 112 -19.98 7.02 5.30
CA PRO A 112 -19.73 8.40 5.75
C PRO A 112 -20.71 8.83 6.86
N SER A 113 -21.89 8.20 6.89
CA SER A 113 -22.82 8.24 8.01
C SER A 113 -23.73 7.01 7.92
N VAL A 114 -24.11 6.46 9.07
CA VAL A 114 -25.17 5.46 9.20
C VAL A 114 -26.22 6.04 10.13
N THR A 115 -27.41 6.33 9.59
CA THR A 115 -28.57 6.70 10.42
C THR A 115 -29.26 5.41 10.86
N LEU A 116 -29.13 5.09 12.14
CA LEU A 116 -29.81 3.94 12.74
C LEU A 116 -31.22 4.36 13.18
N HIS A 117 -32.24 3.82 12.51
CA HIS A 117 -33.64 4.00 12.90
C HIS A 117 -34.07 2.91 13.88
N GLY A 118 -34.75 3.30 14.95
CA GLY A 118 -35.34 2.39 15.93
C GLY A 118 -35.89 3.17 17.12
N GLU A 119 -36.95 2.66 17.73
CA GLU A 119 -37.47 3.21 18.99
C GLU A 119 -36.69 2.64 20.18
N ARG A 120 -36.78 3.30 21.33
CA ARG A 120 -36.12 2.84 22.57
C ARG A 120 -36.35 1.34 22.84
N ASP A 121 -37.58 0.87 22.66
CA ASP A 121 -37.96 -0.51 22.92
C ASP A 121 -37.32 -1.50 21.93
N ASP A 122 -37.06 -1.08 20.68
CA ASP A 122 -36.31 -1.88 19.71
C ASP A 122 -34.87 -2.11 20.17
N TRP A 123 -34.23 -1.06 20.71
CA TRP A 123 -32.86 -1.12 21.22
C TRP A 123 -32.75 -1.95 22.50
N VAL A 124 -33.74 -1.86 23.40
CA VAL A 124 -33.83 -2.74 24.58
C VAL A 124 -34.03 -4.20 24.18
N ALA A 125 -34.91 -4.47 23.20
CA ALA A 125 -35.10 -5.81 22.67
C ALA A 125 -33.82 -6.34 21.99
N LEU A 126 -33.06 -5.46 21.33
CA LEU A 126 -31.78 -5.79 20.71
C LEU A 126 -30.72 -6.16 21.76
N LEU A 127 -30.62 -5.43 22.89
CA LEU A 127 -29.72 -5.77 24.00
C LEU A 127 -29.94 -7.20 24.50
N GLY A 128 -31.20 -7.59 24.72
CA GLY A 128 -31.54 -8.95 25.14
C GLY A 128 -31.09 -10.02 24.15
N ARG A 129 -31.11 -9.71 22.85
CA ARG A 129 -30.63 -10.62 21.80
C ARG A 129 -29.11 -10.69 21.74
N MET A 130 -28.40 -9.58 21.96
CA MET A 130 -26.93 -9.52 21.94
C MET A 130 -26.31 -10.36 23.04
N ALA A 131 -26.89 -10.37 24.24
CA ALA A 131 -26.43 -11.21 25.34
C ALA A 131 -26.43 -12.71 24.99
N ARG A 132 -27.39 -13.14 24.17
CA ARG A 132 -27.53 -14.53 23.73
C ARG A 132 -26.45 -14.98 22.75
N LEU A 133 -25.76 -14.06 22.07
CA LEU A 133 -24.67 -14.39 21.14
C LEU A 133 -23.51 -15.11 21.84
N ALA A 134 -23.30 -14.84 23.14
CA ALA A 134 -22.29 -15.51 23.95
C ALA A 134 -22.53 -17.03 24.10
N GLU A 135 -23.76 -17.50 23.93
CA GLU A 135 -24.12 -18.93 23.99
C GLU A 135 -23.60 -19.71 22.78
N PHE A 136 -23.31 -19.03 21.67
CA PHE A 136 -22.82 -19.62 20.42
C PHE A 136 -21.30 -19.63 20.32
N ASP A 137 -20.61 -19.30 21.41
CA ASP A 137 -19.16 -19.37 21.47
C ASP A 137 -18.71 -20.83 21.45
N THR A 138 -18.24 -21.29 20.30
CA THR A 138 -17.62 -22.60 20.18
C THR A 138 -16.25 -22.51 20.84
N ALA A 139 -16.13 -23.04 22.05
CA ALA A 139 -14.81 -23.36 22.62
C ALA A 139 -14.04 -24.14 21.55
N GLY A 140 -12.82 -23.69 21.22
CA GLY A 140 -12.07 -24.18 20.07
C GLY A 140 -12.01 -25.70 20.04
N ASN A 141 -12.60 -26.31 19.00
CA ASN A 141 -12.25 -27.66 18.57
C ASN A 141 -10.87 -27.67 17.90
N HIS A 142 -9.89 -27.08 18.57
CA HIS A 142 -8.48 -27.28 18.28
C HIS A 142 -7.96 -28.23 19.35
N MET A 143 -7.90 -29.51 18.97
CA MET A 143 -7.14 -30.54 19.67
C MET A 143 -5.66 -30.18 19.56
N ASP A 144 -5.24 -29.22 20.37
CA ASP A 144 -3.85 -28.87 20.55
C ASP A 144 -3.41 -29.66 21.78
N ASN A 145 -2.90 -30.86 21.50
CA ASN A 145 -2.29 -31.72 22.48
C ASN A 145 -0.94 -31.11 22.88
N GLU A 146 -0.92 -30.13 23.77
CA GLU A 146 0.28 -29.79 24.55
C GLU A 146 -0.10 -28.95 25.78
N GLY A 147 0.34 -29.44 26.93
CA GLY A 147 -0.08 -28.94 28.23
C GLY A 147 0.45 -27.57 28.59
N ASN A 148 -0.16 -27.06 29.66
CA ASN A 148 0.30 -26.04 30.61
C ASN A 148 -0.34 -24.65 30.45
N GLY A 149 -1.14 -24.28 31.45
CA GLY A 149 -1.60 -22.91 31.71
C GLY A 149 -3.13 -22.77 31.74
N ALA A 150 -3.70 -22.63 32.95
CA ALA A 150 -5.10 -22.29 33.21
C ALA A 150 -5.50 -20.86 32.74
N ASP A 151 -4.62 -20.24 31.94
CA ASP A 151 -4.58 -18.84 31.56
C ASP A 151 -4.97 -18.66 30.07
N SER A 152 -4.96 -19.75 29.29
CA SER A 152 -5.24 -19.77 27.84
C SER A 152 -6.75 -19.77 27.52
N GLU A 153 -7.55 -20.41 28.38
CA GLU A 153 -9.00 -20.60 28.18
C GLU A 153 -9.77 -19.27 28.19
N SER A 154 -9.22 -18.23 28.85
CA SER A 154 -9.84 -16.90 28.92
C SER A 154 -9.63 -16.04 27.66
N ARG A 155 -8.70 -16.39 26.75
CA ARG A 155 -8.32 -15.51 25.63
C ARG A 155 -8.98 -15.87 24.29
N CYS A 156 -9.55 -17.06 24.14
CA CYS A 156 -10.11 -17.53 22.87
C CYS A 156 -11.63 -17.73 22.94
N ARG A 157 -12.36 -16.68 23.33
CA ARG A 157 -13.84 -16.65 23.38
C ARG A 157 -14.41 -15.56 22.47
N PRO A 158 -14.24 -15.68 21.14
CA PRO A 158 -14.54 -14.60 20.20
C PRO A 158 -16.02 -14.16 20.26
N MET A 159 -16.96 -15.08 20.44
CA MET A 159 -18.38 -14.71 20.50
C MET A 159 -18.75 -14.03 21.82
N VAL A 160 -18.08 -14.37 22.92
CA VAL A 160 -18.26 -13.66 24.20
C VAL A 160 -17.70 -12.24 24.11
N GLN A 161 -16.50 -12.08 23.54
CA GLN A 161 -15.89 -10.76 23.37
C GLN A 161 -16.72 -9.88 22.44
N TRP A 162 -17.20 -10.43 21.33
CA TRP A 162 -18.05 -9.74 20.37
C TRP A 162 -19.42 -9.36 20.97
N SER A 163 -20.07 -10.30 21.69
CA SER A 163 -21.33 -10.04 22.40
C SER A 163 -21.18 -8.89 23.41
N ARG A 164 -20.08 -8.87 24.18
CA ARG A 164 -19.79 -7.77 25.13
C ARG A 164 -19.60 -6.43 24.42
N ALA A 165 -18.81 -6.40 23.35
CA ALA A 165 -18.58 -5.17 22.58
C ALA A 165 -19.89 -4.61 22.00
N LEU A 166 -20.73 -5.46 21.41
CA LEU A 166 -22.03 -5.06 20.89
C LEU A 166 -22.99 -4.58 21.98
N THR A 167 -22.96 -5.21 23.16
CA THR A 167 -23.79 -4.80 24.30
C THR A 167 -23.49 -3.35 24.68
N VAL A 168 -22.21 -2.97 24.78
CA VAL A 168 -21.81 -1.59 25.08
C VAL A 168 -22.37 -0.61 24.05
N VAL A 169 -22.22 -0.90 22.76
CA VAL A 169 -22.72 -0.01 21.69
C VAL A 169 -24.24 0.18 21.79
N VAL A 170 -24.99 -0.90 22.00
CA VAL A 170 -26.46 -0.81 22.08
C VAL A 170 -26.92 -0.18 23.40
N GLU A 171 -26.17 -0.30 24.49
CA GLU A 171 -26.44 0.43 25.74
C GLU A 171 -26.34 1.94 25.54
N PHE A 172 -25.37 2.42 24.75
CA PHE A 172 -25.30 3.82 24.35
C PHE A 172 -26.50 4.23 23.47
N MET A 173 -26.99 3.34 22.60
CA MET A 173 -28.21 3.61 21.82
C MET A 173 -29.43 3.77 22.73
N VAL A 174 -29.62 2.91 23.74
CA VAL A 174 -30.70 3.06 24.73
C VAL A 174 -30.51 4.33 25.57
N ALA A 175 -29.28 4.59 26.00
CA ALA A 175 -28.95 5.77 26.80
C ALA A 175 -29.22 7.09 26.05
N SER A 176 -29.14 7.11 24.72
CA SER A 176 -29.50 8.30 23.94
C SER A 176 -30.99 8.68 24.05
N PHE A 177 -31.88 7.72 24.34
CA PHE A 177 -33.28 8.00 24.65
C PHE A 177 -33.49 8.34 26.13
N ASP A 178 -32.80 7.64 27.03
CA ASP A 178 -32.98 7.80 28.48
C ASP A 178 -32.32 9.05 29.05
N ARG A 179 -31.18 9.44 28.47
CA ARG A 179 -30.31 10.53 28.92
C ARG A 179 -29.79 11.32 27.71
N PRO A 180 -30.68 11.97 26.94
CA PRO A 180 -30.34 12.61 25.66
C PRO A 180 -29.38 13.81 25.74
N ASN A 181 -29.01 14.26 26.94
CA ASN A 181 -28.11 15.39 27.17
C ASN A 181 -26.82 14.98 27.92
N ASP A 182 -26.54 13.68 28.07
CA ASP A 182 -25.29 13.20 28.71
C ASP A 182 -24.14 13.34 27.70
N GLU A 183 -23.14 14.16 28.02
CA GLU A 183 -22.00 14.46 27.14
C GLU A 183 -21.28 13.19 26.64
N ARG A 184 -21.21 12.15 27.49
CA ARG A 184 -20.57 10.87 27.12
C ARG A 184 -21.33 10.10 26.05
N VAL A 185 -22.64 10.34 25.91
CA VAL A 185 -23.47 9.74 24.87
C VAL A 185 -23.32 10.49 23.55
N HIS A 186 -23.10 11.81 23.60
CA HIS A 186 -22.82 12.63 22.41
C HIS A 186 -21.42 12.37 21.84
N ASP A 187 -20.38 12.33 22.68
CA ASP A 187 -18.99 12.13 22.25
C ASP A 187 -18.79 10.79 21.53
N PHE A 188 -19.57 9.76 21.89
CA PHE A 188 -19.55 8.46 21.21
C PHE A 188 -20.03 8.54 19.75
N GLY A 189 -20.87 9.52 19.40
CA GLY A 189 -21.42 9.69 18.06
C GLY A 189 -20.60 10.57 17.11
N ASP A 190 -19.70 11.41 17.64
CA ASP A 190 -19.14 12.58 16.94
C ASP A 190 -17.63 12.47 16.58
N GLU A 191 -17.04 11.27 16.45
CA GLU A 191 -15.60 11.10 16.15
C GLU A 191 -15.32 10.89 14.63
N PRO A 192 -14.93 11.93 13.84
CA PRO A 192 -14.61 11.79 12.41
C PRO A 192 -13.12 11.49 12.13
N ALA A 193 -12.86 10.57 11.19
CA ALA A 193 -11.55 10.30 10.60
C ALA A 193 -11.26 11.25 9.41
N THR A 194 -10.25 12.12 9.53
CA THR A 194 -9.91 13.18 8.56
C THR A 194 -9.03 12.74 7.38
N GLN A 195 -9.23 13.35 6.20
CA GLN A 195 -8.29 13.31 5.07
C GLN A 195 -8.15 14.66 4.35
N SER A 196 -6.96 14.92 3.80
CA SER A 196 -6.67 16.01 2.85
C SER A 196 -5.78 15.49 1.73
N ALA A 197 -6.12 15.82 0.48
CA ALA A 197 -5.36 15.48 -0.73
C ALA A 197 -4.94 16.77 -1.48
N VAL A 198 -3.70 16.78 -1.98
CA VAL A 198 -3.12 17.88 -2.79
C VAL A 198 -2.83 17.37 -4.20
N LYS A 199 -3.30 18.09 -5.22
CA LYS A 199 -3.05 17.83 -6.66
C LYS A 199 -1.82 18.58 -7.17
N LEU A 200 -1.04 17.96 -8.07
CA LEU A 200 -0.04 18.62 -8.94
C LEU A 200 0.02 17.99 -10.37
N PRO A 201 0.40 18.74 -11.43
CA PRO A 201 0.08 18.43 -12.84
C PRO A 201 1.20 17.80 -13.71
N GLY A 202 0.76 17.11 -14.78
CA GLY A 202 1.36 16.74 -16.08
C GLY A 202 2.68 15.95 -16.20
N VAL A 203 2.64 14.68 -16.63
CA VAL A 203 3.68 14.04 -17.48
C VAL A 203 3.02 13.07 -18.48
N ARG A 204 3.48 13.05 -19.74
CA ARG A 204 3.05 12.17 -20.84
C ARG A 204 3.83 10.85 -20.84
N ARG A 205 3.16 9.77 -21.26
CA ARG A 205 3.63 8.37 -21.41
C ARG A 205 4.56 8.20 -22.62
N LEU A 206 5.71 7.54 -22.46
CA LEU A 206 6.59 7.01 -23.53
C LEU A 206 7.37 5.78 -23.01
N GLY A 207 7.00 4.57 -23.42
CA GLY A 207 7.39 3.31 -22.75
C GLY A 207 8.83 2.83 -23.00
N ALA A 208 9.25 1.85 -22.20
CA ALA A 208 10.59 1.22 -22.19
C ALA A 208 11.12 0.66 -23.53
N ARG A 209 10.29 0.59 -24.58
CA ARG A 209 10.68 0.13 -25.94
C ARG A 209 11.64 1.07 -26.68
N GLU A 210 11.79 2.32 -26.26
CA GLU A 210 12.67 3.29 -26.93
C GLU A 210 14.14 3.18 -26.50
N LEU A 211 14.44 2.57 -25.35
CA LEU A 211 15.82 2.37 -24.89
C LEU A 211 16.53 1.20 -25.58
N GLU A 212 15.79 0.24 -26.13
CA GLU A 212 16.37 -0.81 -26.98
C GLU A 212 16.91 -0.24 -28.30
N GLN A 213 16.38 0.89 -28.77
CA GLN A 213 16.90 1.57 -29.97
C GLN A 213 18.26 2.27 -29.75
N LEU A 214 18.68 2.47 -28.50
CA LEU A 214 20.02 2.97 -28.17
C LEU A 214 21.08 1.85 -28.12
N ARG A 215 20.66 0.57 -28.14
CA ARG A 215 21.58 -0.58 -28.27
C ARG A 215 21.97 -0.78 -29.73
N GLY A 216 22.81 0.11 -30.24
CA GLY A 216 23.33 -0.06 -31.60
C GLY A 216 24.13 1.10 -32.18
N HIS A 217 24.46 2.13 -31.40
CA HIS A 217 25.30 3.21 -31.93
C HIS A 217 26.79 2.81 -31.88
N ASP A 218 27.32 2.32 -33.00
CA ASP A 218 28.75 2.29 -33.34
C ASP A 218 29.31 3.72 -33.52
N GLY A 219 28.99 4.61 -32.59
CA GLY A 219 29.37 6.01 -32.58
C GLY A 219 30.71 6.26 -31.89
N PRO A 220 31.25 7.48 -31.99
CA PRO A 220 32.47 7.86 -31.28
C PRO A 220 32.31 7.66 -29.76
N ARG A 221 33.36 7.14 -29.12
CA ARG A 221 33.40 6.85 -27.68
C ARG A 221 34.22 7.91 -26.95
N LEU A 222 33.73 8.36 -25.79
CA LEU A 222 34.45 9.28 -24.92
C LEU A 222 35.30 8.49 -23.91
N LYS A 223 36.60 8.79 -23.80
CA LYS A 223 37.48 8.21 -22.77
C LYS A 223 37.59 9.16 -21.58
N LEU A 224 37.15 8.71 -20.41
CA LEU A 224 37.35 9.40 -19.13
C LEU A 224 38.00 8.43 -18.15
N GLY A 225 39.17 8.78 -17.62
CA GLY A 225 39.89 7.93 -16.66
C GLY A 225 40.23 6.52 -17.17
N GLY A 226 40.39 6.35 -18.49
CA GLY A 226 40.64 5.05 -19.12
C GLY A 226 39.39 4.21 -19.42
N VAL A 227 38.20 4.65 -19.00
CA VAL A 227 36.92 3.99 -19.30
C VAL A 227 36.28 4.63 -20.52
N GLU A 228 35.78 3.80 -21.45
CA GLU A 228 35.11 4.24 -22.67
C GLU A 228 33.59 4.30 -22.51
N PHE A 229 33.01 5.49 -22.71
CA PHE A 229 31.58 5.74 -22.64
C PHE A 229 31.01 5.96 -24.05
N PRO A 230 29.79 5.47 -24.33
CA PRO A 230 29.07 5.89 -25.53
C PRO A 230 28.79 7.40 -25.45
N ILE A 231 29.00 8.13 -26.54
CA ILE A 231 28.55 9.52 -26.66
C ILE A 231 27.07 9.46 -27.06
N ILE A 232 26.21 9.94 -26.18
CA ILE A 232 24.76 9.95 -26.39
C ILE A 232 24.32 11.39 -26.66
N ASN A 233 23.63 11.62 -27.77
CA ASN A 233 23.03 12.91 -28.06
C ASN A 233 21.90 13.18 -27.05
N GLN A 234 22.01 14.26 -26.28
CA GLN A 234 21.04 14.61 -25.25
C GLN A 234 19.62 14.81 -25.82
N GLU A 235 19.50 15.24 -27.07
CA GLU A 235 18.21 15.42 -27.75
C GLU A 235 17.52 14.08 -28.10
N GLU A 236 18.28 12.99 -28.12
CA GLU A 236 17.81 11.64 -28.41
C GLU A 236 17.57 10.80 -27.15
N ILE A 237 17.87 11.34 -25.95
CA ILE A 237 17.63 10.64 -24.68
C ILE A 237 16.14 10.71 -24.34
N PRO A 238 15.40 9.57 -24.31
CA PRO A 238 14.02 9.58 -23.86
C PRO A 238 13.92 10.06 -22.42
N SER A 239 12.81 10.72 -22.08
CA SER A 239 12.55 11.09 -20.68
C SER A 239 12.44 9.80 -19.84
N ALA A 240 13.46 9.52 -19.03
CA ALA A 240 13.52 8.28 -18.25
C ALA A 240 12.60 8.34 -17.03
N TYR A 241 11.77 7.31 -16.88
CA TYR A 241 10.94 7.06 -15.72
C TYR A 241 10.80 5.54 -15.52
N THR A 242 10.46 5.13 -14.32
CA THR A 242 10.15 3.74 -13.96
C THR A 242 8.69 3.63 -13.54
N GLU A 243 8.13 2.42 -13.62
CA GLU A 243 6.73 2.15 -13.39
C GLU A 243 6.57 1.00 -12.38
N ALA A 244 5.60 1.14 -11.47
CA ALA A 244 5.12 0.04 -10.66
C ALA A 244 3.61 -0.12 -10.89
N SER A 245 3.19 -1.30 -11.33
CA SER A 245 1.77 -1.61 -11.45
C SER A 245 1.15 -1.83 -10.07
N ILE A 246 0.14 -1.06 -9.73
CA ILE A 246 -0.62 -1.18 -8.48
C ILE A 246 -2.07 -1.52 -8.84
N THR A 247 -2.63 -2.56 -8.22
CA THR A 247 -4.05 -2.87 -8.40
C THR A 247 -4.84 -2.37 -7.20
N PHE A 248 -5.76 -1.44 -7.41
CA PHE A 248 -6.72 -1.02 -6.40
C PHE A 248 -7.95 -1.91 -6.46
N HIS A 249 -8.30 -2.53 -5.34
CA HIS A 249 -9.58 -3.21 -5.17
C HIS A 249 -10.54 -2.22 -4.53
N LEU A 250 -11.56 -1.83 -5.28
CA LEU A 250 -12.55 -0.85 -4.87
C LEU A 250 -13.64 -1.50 -4.00
N ALA A 251 -14.29 -0.68 -3.19
CA ALA A 251 -15.38 -1.12 -2.30
C ALA A 251 -16.55 -1.79 -3.05
N ASP A 252 -16.79 -1.42 -4.31
CA ASP A 252 -17.84 -2.01 -5.17
C ASP A 252 -17.42 -3.35 -5.82
N GLY A 253 -16.28 -3.91 -5.42
CA GLY A 253 -15.73 -5.16 -5.94
C GLY A 253 -15.00 -5.00 -7.28
N LYS A 254 -14.98 -3.80 -7.88
CA LYS A 254 -14.21 -3.57 -9.10
C LYS A 254 -12.72 -3.47 -8.80
N LYS A 255 -11.92 -3.81 -9.81
CA LYS A 255 -10.46 -3.65 -9.79
C LYS A 255 -10.07 -2.49 -10.70
N LEU A 256 -9.41 -1.50 -10.13
CA LEU A 256 -8.79 -0.43 -10.90
C LEU A 256 -7.29 -0.72 -11.02
N ALA A 257 -6.86 -1.04 -12.23
CA ALA A 257 -5.45 -1.20 -12.52
C ALA A 257 -4.80 0.17 -12.75
N THR A 258 -3.82 0.50 -11.92
CA THR A 258 -3.09 1.76 -11.97
C THR A 258 -1.60 1.52 -12.13
N VAL A 259 -0.89 2.57 -12.52
CA VAL A 259 0.55 2.58 -12.68
C VAL A 259 1.10 3.77 -11.91
N LEU A 260 1.96 3.48 -10.94
CA LEU A 260 2.77 4.48 -10.27
C LEU A 260 4.01 4.74 -11.13
N THR A 261 4.08 5.92 -11.71
CA THR A 261 5.21 6.37 -12.54
C THR A 261 6.12 7.26 -11.71
N ALA A 262 7.44 7.08 -11.81
CA ALA A 262 8.42 7.91 -11.12
C ALA A 262 9.57 8.26 -12.06
N GLY A 263 9.87 9.55 -12.19
CA GLY A 263 10.96 10.04 -13.03
C GLY A 263 11.68 11.23 -12.40
N PHE A 264 12.60 11.81 -13.15
CA PHE A 264 13.48 12.88 -12.65
C PHE A 264 12.74 14.11 -12.11
N LYS A 265 11.51 14.37 -12.56
CA LYS A 265 10.69 15.53 -12.16
C LYS A 265 9.64 15.24 -11.09
N GLY A 266 9.42 13.98 -10.69
CA GLY A 266 8.36 13.63 -9.73
C GLY A 266 7.82 12.21 -9.89
N ALA A 267 6.80 11.88 -9.09
CA ALA A 267 6.06 10.62 -9.17
C ALA A 267 4.55 10.88 -9.22
N ARG A 268 3.81 9.99 -9.89
CA ARG A 268 2.37 10.11 -10.12
C ARG A 268 1.69 8.75 -10.28
N LEU A 269 0.50 8.62 -9.72
CA LEU A 269 -0.40 7.49 -9.96
C LEU A 269 -1.32 7.79 -11.14
N LEU A 270 -1.39 6.86 -12.10
CA LEU A 270 -2.19 6.96 -13.32
C LEU A 270 -3.07 5.73 -13.48
N ASP A 271 -4.21 5.84 -14.15
CA ASP A 271 -4.92 4.65 -14.63
C ASP A 271 -4.14 3.99 -15.79
N LYS A 272 -4.58 2.79 -16.23
CA LYS A 272 -3.95 2.11 -17.38
C LYS A 272 -4.05 2.87 -18.71
N GLN A 273 -4.94 3.85 -18.84
CA GLN A 273 -5.06 4.69 -20.04
C GLN A 273 -4.13 5.90 -20.00
N GLY A 274 -3.48 6.17 -18.86
CA GLY A 274 -2.57 7.29 -18.65
C GLY A 274 -3.25 8.56 -18.14
N SER A 275 -4.52 8.49 -17.74
CA SER A 275 -5.22 9.58 -17.07
C SER A 275 -4.85 9.62 -15.59
N ALA A 276 -4.82 10.81 -15.00
CA ALA A 276 -4.69 10.93 -13.55
C ALA A 276 -5.93 10.30 -12.89
N VAL A 277 -5.69 9.41 -11.92
CA VAL A 277 -6.73 8.88 -11.04
C VAL A 277 -7.06 9.93 -10.00
#